data_AF-A0A7X9AYQ1-F1
#
_entry.id   AF-A0A7X9AYQ1-F1
#
_cell.length_a   1.000
_cell.length_b   1.000
_cell.length_c   1.000
_cell.angle_alpha   90.00
_cell.angle_beta   90.00
_cell.angle_gamma   90.00
#
_symmetry.space_group_name_H-M   'P 1'
#
loop_
_entity.id
_entity.type
_entity.pdbx_description
1 polymer ?
#
loop_
_entity_poly.entity_id
_entity_poly.type
_entity_poly.pdbx_seq_one_letter_code
_entity_poly.pdbx_strand_id
1 'polypeptide(L)'
;MAKFPRTIVAGIDMPRMIAGTNWIAGYSHTGAAADQFIADYHSQPGNAVNVFKTFLSNGIDAIMGCFQVGYGSSVLAAMRQAEEAVGQKMIIIDTPHVNVDDNAEGRAAAEKAIKASKQLGATFCLIHHSSAEQLVNKNLKAMPRLPDYLDMIRQNGMIPGLSAHMPELVLYSDANEYDVQTYIQIFNCMGFLMQIEIESVYKIIMNAKKPVMTIKAMAAGRCTPFVGLTFNFSVLRDCDMVVCGCLNADEAEEDIEFARAAIEHRPPVVQGRSSPNKTEIIK
;
A
#
# COMPACT_ATOMS: atom_id res chain seq x y z
N MET A 1 7.59 0.54 23.57
CA MET A 1 6.22 0.12 23.22
C MET A 1 6.26 -1.27 22.59
N ALA A 2 5.15 -2.01 22.63
CA ALA A 2 5.06 -3.27 21.89
C ALA A 2 5.13 -2.99 20.37
N LYS A 3 5.77 -3.88 19.61
CA LYS A 3 5.82 -3.79 18.14
C LYS A 3 4.39 -3.76 17.57
N PHE A 4 4.20 -3.08 16.44
CA PHE A 4 2.92 -3.10 15.74
C PHE A 4 2.51 -4.54 15.37
N PRO A 5 1.21 -4.92 15.44
CA PRO A 5 0.74 -6.26 15.07
C PRO A 5 1.23 -6.70 13.69
N ARG A 6 1.50 -8.00 13.52
CA ARG A 6 2.14 -8.58 12.32
C ARG A 6 1.35 -9.78 11.78
N THR A 7 1.68 -10.18 10.55
CA THR A 7 1.11 -11.32 9.81
C THR A 7 2.18 -11.94 8.91
N ILE A 8 1.93 -13.14 8.36
CA ILE A 8 2.84 -13.79 7.40
C ILE A 8 2.27 -13.69 5.98
N VAL A 9 3.08 -13.20 5.05
CA VAL A 9 2.76 -13.18 3.61
C VAL A 9 3.87 -13.90 2.86
N ALA A 10 3.54 -15.05 2.25
CA ALA A 10 4.49 -15.87 1.50
C ALA A 10 5.79 -16.21 2.27
N GLY A 11 5.67 -16.44 3.58
CA GLY A 11 6.80 -16.74 4.47
C GLY A 11 7.55 -15.50 4.98
N ILE A 12 7.15 -14.28 4.60
CA ILE A 12 7.71 -13.02 5.10
C ILE A 12 6.85 -12.51 6.25
N ASP A 13 7.50 -12.17 7.36
CA ASP A 13 6.87 -11.53 8.51
C ASP A 13 6.64 -10.04 8.22
N MET A 14 5.37 -9.64 8.12
CA MET A 14 4.93 -8.32 7.66
C MET A 14 4.15 -7.58 8.75
N PRO A 15 4.36 -6.27 8.96
CA PRO A 15 3.48 -5.47 9.80
C PRO A 15 2.08 -5.38 9.17
N ARG A 16 1.02 -5.43 9.99
CA ARG A 16 -0.38 -5.27 9.52
C ARG A 16 -0.69 -3.85 9.02
N MET A 17 0.20 -2.90 9.24
CA MET A 17 0.19 -1.57 8.62
C MET A 17 1.45 -1.42 7.77
N ILE A 18 1.34 -0.81 6.60
CA ILE A 18 2.44 -0.60 5.64
C ILE A 18 2.54 0.88 5.31
N ALA A 19 3.76 1.44 5.27
CA ALA A 19 3.97 2.83 4.89
C ALA A 19 3.69 3.02 3.38
N GLY A 20 2.62 3.73 3.06
CA GLY A 20 2.25 4.09 1.70
C GLY A 20 2.89 5.40 1.25
N THR A 21 3.31 5.49 -0.01
CA THR A 21 4.17 6.60 -0.46
C THR A 21 3.46 7.72 -1.19
N ASN A 22 2.15 7.64 -1.47
CA ASN A 22 1.45 8.66 -2.26
C ASN A 22 1.50 10.06 -1.62
N TRP A 23 1.31 10.13 -0.30
CA TRP A 23 1.40 11.37 0.47
C TRP A 23 2.83 11.88 0.70
N ILE A 24 3.83 11.17 0.16
CA ILE A 24 5.23 11.62 0.11
C ILE A 24 5.61 11.99 -1.33
N ALA A 25 5.11 11.23 -2.30
CA ALA A 25 5.42 11.35 -3.72
C ALA A 25 4.54 12.36 -4.49
N GLY A 26 3.73 13.16 -3.80
CA GLY A 26 2.92 14.21 -4.44
C GLY A 26 1.64 13.74 -5.12
N TYR A 27 1.06 12.61 -4.70
CA TYR A 27 -0.17 12.06 -5.29
C TYR A 27 -1.36 12.20 -4.33
N SER A 28 -2.00 13.36 -4.31
CA SER A 28 -3.08 13.71 -3.36
C SER A 28 -4.40 12.99 -3.63
N HIS A 29 -4.72 12.68 -4.89
CA HIS A 29 -6.07 12.29 -5.34
C HIS A 29 -7.16 13.31 -4.97
N THR A 30 -6.79 14.59 -4.87
CA THR A 30 -7.71 15.71 -4.63
C THR A 30 -7.62 16.78 -5.71
N GLY A 31 -6.42 17.21 -6.07
CA GLY A 31 -6.20 18.18 -7.15
C GLY A 31 -4.77 18.74 -7.18
N ALA A 32 -4.43 19.41 -8.28
CA ALA A 32 -3.05 19.83 -8.55
C ALA A 32 -2.41 20.72 -7.46
N ALA A 33 -3.20 21.58 -6.80
CA ALA A 33 -2.70 22.41 -5.69
C ALA A 33 -2.27 21.56 -4.48
N ALA A 34 -3.01 20.49 -4.17
CA ALA A 34 -2.66 19.56 -3.11
C ALA A 34 -1.47 18.67 -3.50
N ASP A 35 -1.41 18.23 -4.77
CA ASP A 35 -0.25 17.52 -5.30
C ASP A 35 1.04 18.35 -5.13
N GLN A 36 0.98 19.62 -5.52
CA GLN A 36 2.10 20.55 -5.39
C GLN A 36 2.46 20.80 -3.92
N PHE A 37 1.48 21.00 -3.04
CA PHE A 37 1.73 21.20 -1.61
C PHE A 37 2.50 20.01 -0.99
N ILE A 38 2.10 18.78 -1.31
CA ILE A 38 2.78 17.56 -0.84
C ILE A 38 4.21 17.53 -1.38
N ALA A 39 4.39 17.77 -2.68
CA ALA A 39 5.71 17.77 -3.32
C ALA A 39 6.64 18.83 -2.72
N ASP A 40 6.15 20.05 -2.50
CA ASP A 40 6.89 21.15 -1.87
C ASP A 40 7.26 20.83 -0.42
N TYR A 41 6.32 20.27 0.34
CA TYR A 41 6.58 19.86 1.73
C TYR A 41 7.68 18.80 1.81
N HIS A 42 7.64 17.77 0.97
CA HIS A 42 8.65 16.71 0.97
C HIS A 42 9.93 17.03 0.19
N SER A 43 9.97 18.17 -0.50
CA SER A 43 11.23 18.71 -1.04
C SER A 43 12.19 19.16 0.08
N GLN A 44 11.65 19.45 1.27
CA GLN A 44 12.44 19.85 2.42
C GLN A 44 13.20 18.64 3.01
N PRO A 45 14.51 18.77 3.25
CA PRO A 45 15.31 17.71 3.84
C PRO A 45 14.73 17.22 5.16
N GLY A 46 14.67 15.90 5.33
CA GLY A 46 14.26 15.28 6.60
C GLY A 46 12.76 15.05 6.76
N ASN A 47 11.87 15.75 6.03
CA ASN A 47 10.42 15.58 6.21
C ASN A 47 9.98 14.14 5.90
N ALA A 48 10.31 13.63 4.71
CA ALA A 48 10.04 12.23 4.36
C ALA A 48 10.80 11.24 5.26
N VAL A 49 12.03 11.59 5.67
CA VAL A 49 12.86 10.74 6.55
C VAL A 49 12.17 10.55 7.90
N ASN A 50 11.63 11.61 8.49
CA ASN A 50 10.97 11.56 9.79
C ASN A 50 9.69 10.71 9.77
N VAL A 51 8.94 10.73 8.66
CA VAL A 51 7.80 9.81 8.46
C VAL A 51 8.28 8.35 8.56
N PHE A 52 9.30 7.97 7.79
CA PHE A 52 9.80 6.59 7.81
C PHE A 52 10.44 6.20 9.14
N LYS A 53 11.16 7.11 9.81
CA LYS A 53 11.67 6.87 11.17
C LYS A 53 10.56 6.56 12.16
N THR A 54 9.42 7.25 12.03
CA THR A 54 8.24 7.06 12.88
C THR A 54 7.64 5.66 12.69
N PHE A 55 7.44 5.24 11.44
CA PHE A 55 7.00 3.88 11.11
C PHE A 55 7.98 2.82 11.66
N LEU A 56 9.27 2.97 11.37
CA LEU A 56 10.31 2.04 11.83
C LEU A 56 10.35 1.92 13.36
N SER A 57 10.28 3.05 14.07
CA SER A 57 10.31 3.09 15.55
C SER A 57 9.10 2.39 16.17
N ASN A 58 7.99 2.31 15.44
CA ASN A 58 6.78 1.57 15.84
C ASN A 58 6.79 0.10 15.40
N GLY A 59 7.87 -0.38 14.77
CA GLY A 59 7.97 -1.74 14.24
C GLY A 59 7.20 -1.97 12.94
N ILE A 60 6.89 -0.90 12.21
CA ILE A 60 6.29 -0.94 10.88
C ILE A 60 7.42 -0.77 9.86
N ASP A 61 7.96 -1.92 9.43
CA ASP A 61 9.14 -2.04 8.59
C ASP A 61 8.81 -2.50 7.17
N ALA A 62 7.70 -2.02 6.61
CA ALA A 62 7.32 -2.26 5.23
C ALA A 62 6.90 -0.96 4.54
N ILE A 63 7.30 -0.81 3.28
CA ILE A 63 6.99 0.35 2.44
C ILE A 63 6.41 -0.12 1.10
N MET A 64 5.42 0.59 0.59
CA MET A 64 4.76 0.28 -0.68
C MET A 64 4.64 1.50 -1.58
N GLY A 65 5.04 1.34 -2.84
CA GLY A 65 4.90 2.39 -3.85
C GLY A 65 5.37 1.97 -5.24
N CYS A 66 5.14 2.86 -6.21
CA CYS A 66 5.77 2.76 -7.53
C CYS A 66 7.07 3.57 -7.51
N PHE A 67 8.21 2.88 -7.38
CA PHE A 67 9.48 3.58 -7.11
C PHE A 67 10.27 3.94 -8.37
N GLN A 68 9.86 3.45 -9.53
CA GLN A 68 10.57 3.64 -10.81
C GLN A 68 10.15 4.91 -11.56
N VAL A 69 9.12 5.60 -11.08
CA VAL A 69 8.53 6.77 -11.74
C VAL A 69 8.39 7.93 -10.76
N GLY A 70 8.25 9.14 -11.29
CA GLY A 70 8.00 10.35 -10.51
C GLY A 70 9.03 10.56 -9.39
N TYR A 71 8.55 10.78 -8.18
CA TYR A 71 9.35 11.03 -6.97
C TYR A 71 9.87 9.74 -6.30
N GLY A 72 9.78 8.57 -6.96
CA GLY A 72 10.19 7.30 -6.36
C GLY A 72 11.65 7.26 -5.88
N SER A 73 12.56 7.94 -6.58
CA SER A 73 13.98 8.02 -6.18
C SER A 73 14.21 8.83 -4.90
N SER A 74 13.51 9.95 -4.72
CA SER A 74 13.60 10.76 -3.50
C SER A 74 12.97 10.05 -2.31
N VAL A 75 11.85 9.35 -2.52
CA VAL A 75 11.22 8.49 -1.52
C VAL A 75 12.18 7.41 -1.03
N LEU A 76 12.83 6.68 -1.95
CA LEU A 76 13.81 5.64 -1.58
C LEU A 76 15.05 6.22 -0.89
N ALA A 77 15.51 7.40 -1.29
CA ALA A 77 16.62 8.07 -0.62
C ALA A 77 16.26 8.43 0.83
N ALA A 78 15.06 8.96 1.06
CA ALA A 78 14.57 9.27 2.40
C ALA A 78 14.38 8.00 3.26
N MET A 79 13.84 6.94 2.66
CA MET A 79 13.72 5.63 3.31
C MET A 79 15.08 5.12 3.78
N ARG A 80 16.10 5.11 2.90
CA ARG A 80 17.46 4.64 3.25
C ARG A 80 18.10 5.46 4.37
N GLN A 81 17.90 6.77 4.39
CA GLN A 81 18.37 7.62 5.49
C GLN A 81 17.65 7.27 6.81
N ALA A 82 16.36 6.94 6.77
CA ALA A 82 15.63 6.49 7.95
C ALA A 82 16.11 5.11 8.42
N GLU A 83 16.37 4.17 7.50
CA GLU A 83 16.95 2.86 7.81
C GLU A 83 18.30 2.99 8.52
N GLU A 84 19.19 3.86 8.02
CA GLU A 84 20.48 4.14 8.64
C GLU A 84 20.33 4.75 10.04
N ALA A 85 19.44 5.74 10.17
CA ALA A 85 19.23 6.44 11.44
C ALA A 85 18.63 5.54 12.53
N VAL A 86 17.78 4.58 12.16
CA VAL A 86 17.11 3.67 13.11
C VAL A 86 17.87 2.34 13.28
N GLY A 87 18.67 1.95 12.29
CA GLY A 87 19.36 0.66 12.27
C GLY A 87 18.46 -0.52 11.86
N GLN A 88 17.36 -0.26 11.15
CA GLN A 88 16.41 -1.29 10.70
C GLN A 88 16.05 -1.10 9.23
N LYS A 89 16.06 -2.19 8.45
CA LYS A 89 15.68 -2.17 7.04
C LYS A 89 14.17 -2.25 6.86
N MET A 90 13.66 -1.63 5.79
CA MET A 90 12.29 -1.76 5.34
C MET A 90 12.17 -2.83 4.25
N ILE A 91 11.09 -3.59 4.31
CA ILE A 91 10.65 -4.51 3.27
C ILE A 91 10.00 -3.70 2.16
N ILE A 92 10.59 -3.72 0.96
CA ILE A 92 10.09 -2.96 -0.19
C ILE A 92 9.07 -3.81 -0.97
N ILE A 93 7.87 -3.26 -1.12
CA ILE A 93 6.81 -3.73 -2.00
C ILE A 93 6.73 -2.75 -3.18
N ASP A 94 7.39 -3.09 -4.29
CA ASP A 94 7.37 -2.25 -5.49
C ASP A 94 6.15 -2.59 -6.36
N THR A 95 5.54 -1.56 -6.92
CA THR A 95 4.44 -1.70 -7.88
C THR A 95 4.82 -1.13 -9.25
N PRO A 96 5.63 -1.83 -10.06
CA PRO A 96 6.12 -1.29 -11.32
C PRO A 96 5.03 -1.27 -12.40
N HIS A 97 5.13 -0.28 -13.28
CA HIS A 97 4.46 -0.30 -14.57
C HIS A 97 5.19 -1.29 -15.48
N VAL A 98 4.45 -2.23 -16.06
CA VAL A 98 4.99 -3.17 -17.06
C VAL A 98 4.30 -2.96 -18.40
N ASN A 99 5.06 -3.09 -19.48
CA ASN A 99 4.49 -3.13 -20.82
C ASN A 99 3.77 -4.49 -21.00
N VAL A 100 2.52 -4.43 -21.44
CA VAL A 100 1.66 -5.59 -21.63
C VAL A 100 1.32 -5.86 -23.10
N ASP A 101 2.02 -5.26 -24.04
CA ASP A 101 1.85 -5.57 -25.47
C ASP A 101 2.25 -7.03 -25.75
N ASP A 102 1.55 -7.69 -26.68
CA ASP A 102 1.79 -9.09 -27.06
C ASP A 102 2.79 -9.21 -28.20
N ASN A 103 4.02 -8.76 -27.93
CA ASN A 103 5.15 -8.85 -28.85
C ASN A 103 6.49 -8.95 -28.08
N ALA A 104 7.57 -9.19 -28.80
CA ALA A 104 8.90 -9.40 -28.21
C ALA A 104 9.41 -8.13 -27.49
N GLU A 105 9.15 -6.95 -28.06
CA GLU A 105 9.56 -5.66 -27.51
C GLU A 105 8.87 -5.37 -26.17
N GLY A 106 7.55 -5.60 -26.10
CA GLY A 106 6.73 -5.44 -24.91
C GLY A 106 7.19 -6.38 -23.80
N ARG A 107 7.44 -7.65 -24.15
CA ARG A 107 8.00 -8.64 -23.22
C ARG A 107 9.37 -8.22 -22.66
N ALA A 108 10.29 -7.77 -23.53
CA ALA A 108 11.61 -7.30 -23.11
C ALA A 108 11.54 -6.04 -22.23
N ALA A 109 10.60 -5.12 -22.53
CA ALA A 109 10.38 -3.93 -21.71
C ALA A 109 9.83 -4.29 -20.32
N ALA A 110 8.91 -5.27 -20.22
CA ALA A 110 8.41 -5.77 -18.95
C ALA A 110 9.53 -6.42 -18.11
N GLU A 111 10.36 -7.27 -18.72
CA GLU A 111 11.50 -7.90 -18.03
C GLU A 111 12.46 -6.84 -17.48
N LYS A 112 12.75 -5.78 -18.25
CA LYS A 112 13.58 -4.65 -17.80
C LYS A 112 12.97 -3.95 -16.58
N ALA A 113 11.67 -3.67 -16.58
CA ALA A 113 10.98 -3.03 -15.46
C ALA A 113 10.99 -3.92 -14.21
N ILE A 114 10.73 -5.22 -14.34
CA ILE A 114 10.77 -6.19 -13.23
C ILE A 114 12.19 -6.31 -12.67
N LYS A 115 13.21 -6.38 -13.53
CA LYS A 115 14.62 -6.41 -13.10
C LYS A 115 15.01 -5.13 -12.36
N ALA A 116 14.47 -3.97 -12.76
CA ALA A 116 14.68 -2.72 -12.04
C ALA A 116 14.12 -2.79 -10.61
N SER A 117 12.94 -3.38 -10.39
CA SER A 117 12.40 -3.61 -9.02
C SER A 117 13.37 -4.41 -8.16
N LYS A 118 13.99 -5.46 -8.71
CA LYS A 118 15.00 -6.23 -8.00
C LYS A 118 16.24 -5.40 -7.63
N GLN A 119 16.70 -4.55 -8.55
CA GLN A 119 17.85 -3.66 -8.31
C GLN A 119 17.58 -2.62 -7.21
N LEU A 120 16.32 -2.23 -7.00
CA LEU A 120 15.92 -1.37 -5.88
C LEU A 120 15.96 -2.09 -4.52
N GLY A 121 16.02 -3.43 -4.52
CA GLY A 121 15.95 -4.25 -3.32
C GLY A 121 14.54 -4.73 -2.98
N ALA A 122 13.60 -4.70 -3.94
CA ALA A 122 12.23 -5.17 -3.73
C ALA A 122 12.18 -6.62 -3.25
N THR A 123 11.38 -6.86 -2.21
CA THR A 123 11.02 -8.21 -1.74
C THR A 123 9.78 -8.71 -2.47
N PHE A 124 8.78 -7.83 -2.61
CA PHE A 124 7.56 -8.07 -3.38
C PHE A 124 7.56 -7.20 -4.63
N CYS A 125 7.13 -7.77 -5.76
CA CYS A 125 6.89 -7.07 -7.01
C CYS A 125 5.43 -7.31 -7.42
N LEU A 126 4.62 -6.26 -7.32
CA LEU A 126 3.19 -6.31 -7.59
C LEU A 126 2.92 -5.55 -8.89
N ILE A 127 2.49 -6.23 -9.95
CA ILE A 127 2.24 -5.56 -11.24
C ILE A 127 1.22 -4.44 -11.03
N HIS A 128 1.59 -3.21 -11.38
CA HIS A 128 0.77 -2.03 -11.09
C HIS A 128 -0.59 -2.14 -11.79
N HIS A 129 -1.64 -1.60 -11.16
CA HIS A 129 -3.01 -1.79 -11.62
C HIS A 129 -3.20 -1.33 -13.08
N SER A 130 -2.61 -0.19 -13.45
CA SER A 130 -2.72 0.35 -14.81
C SER A 130 -2.16 -0.60 -15.87
N SER A 131 -1.25 -1.52 -15.52
CA SER A 131 -0.76 -2.58 -16.38
C SER A 131 -1.56 -3.88 -16.21
N ALA A 132 -1.74 -4.35 -14.97
CA ALA A 132 -2.38 -5.63 -14.69
C ALA A 132 -3.85 -5.68 -15.15
N GLU A 133 -4.55 -4.56 -15.09
CA GLU A 133 -5.96 -4.44 -15.50
C GLU A 133 -6.15 -4.64 -17.01
N GLN A 134 -5.15 -4.29 -17.82
CA GLN A 134 -5.18 -4.52 -19.27
C GLN A 134 -5.13 -6.01 -19.63
N LEU A 135 -4.65 -6.87 -18.72
CA LEU A 135 -4.58 -8.32 -18.93
C LEU A 135 -5.92 -9.03 -18.68
N VAL A 136 -6.92 -8.34 -18.12
CA VAL A 136 -8.19 -8.93 -17.72
C VAL A 136 -9.05 -9.28 -18.93
N ASN A 137 -9.35 -10.56 -19.10
CA ASN A 137 -10.33 -11.03 -20.07
C ASN A 137 -11.60 -11.50 -19.35
N LYS A 138 -12.65 -10.67 -19.37
CA LYS A 138 -13.92 -10.98 -18.68
C LYS A 138 -14.70 -12.14 -19.30
N ASN A 139 -14.56 -12.36 -20.61
CA ASN A 139 -15.21 -13.49 -21.29
C ASN A 139 -14.63 -14.83 -20.82
N LEU A 140 -13.30 -14.90 -20.72
CA LEU A 140 -12.59 -16.08 -20.23
C LEU A 140 -12.59 -16.19 -18.70
N LYS A 141 -12.90 -15.10 -17.99
CA LYS A 141 -12.73 -14.99 -16.53
C LYS A 141 -11.30 -15.32 -16.09
N ALA A 142 -10.34 -14.83 -16.87
CA ALA A 142 -8.94 -15.20 -16.76
C ALA A 142 -8.04 -14.05 -17.22
N MET A 143 -6.74 -14.18 -16.96
CA MET A 143 -5.68 -13.31 -17.46
C MET A 143 -4.61 -14.18 -18.14
N PRO A 144 -4.85 -14.68 -19.37
CA PRO A 144 -4.04 -15.74 -19.98
C PRO A 144 -2.54 -15.43 -20.08
N ARG A 145 -2.17 -14.15 -20.19
CA ARG A 145 -0.78 -13.70 -20.32
C ARG A 145 -0.12 -13.37 -18.97
N LEU A 146 -0.89 -13.31 -17.88
CA LEU A 146 -0.34 -13.02 -16.56
C LEU A 146 0.79 -13.99 -16.13
N PRO A 147 0.72 -15.31 -16.37
CA PRO A 147 1.77 -16.24 -15.96
C PRO A 147 3.19 -15.88 -16.43
N ASP A 148 3.35 -15.30 -17.63
CA ASP A 148 4.68 -14.92 -18.16
C ASP A 148 5.34 -13.83 -17.28
N TYR A 149 4.57 -12.84 -16.83
CA TYR A 149 5.07 -11.78 -15.95
C TYR A 149 5.35 -12.28 -14.53
N LEU A 150 4.51 -13.18 -14.01
CA LEU A 150 4.72 -13.79 -12.69
C LEU A 150 6.01 -14.63 -12.69
N ASP A 151 6.26 -15.38 -13.76
CA ASP A 151 7.50 -16.13 -13.95
C ASP A 151 8.73 -15.21 -14.01
N MET A 152 8.68 -14.10 -14.76
CA MET A 152 9.76 -13.09 -14.76
C MET A 152 10.07 -12.57 -13.35
N ILE A 153 9.04 -12.31 -12.54
CA ILE A 153 9.21 -11.85 -11.15
C ILE A 153 9.92 -12.93 -10.32
N ARG A 154 9.52 -14.19 -10.46
CA ARG A 154 10.15 -15.33 -9.78
C ARG A 154 11.60 -15.53 -10.19
N GLN A 155 11.91 -15.44 -11.47
CA GLN A 155 13.28 -15.55 -12.00
C GLN A 155 14.20 -14.47 -11.43
N ASN A 156 13.66 -13.29 -11.09
CA ASN A 156 14.40 -12.22 -10.40
C ASN A 156 14.44 -12.39 -8.87
N GLY A 157 13.94 -13.50 -8.33
CA GLY A 157 13.98 -13.84 -6.92
C GLY A 157 13.13 -12.91 -6.05
N MET A 158 11.98 -12.47 -6.56
CA MET A 158 11.00 -11.65 -5.85
C MET A 158 9.68 -12.41 -5.67
N ILE A 159 8.84 -11.94 -4.75
CA ILE A 159 7.51 -12.49 -4.52
C ILE A 159 6.50 -11.77 -5.42
N PRO A 160 5.79 -12.50 -6.30
CA PRO A 160 4.81 -11.92 -7.20
C PRO A 160 3.51 -11.57 -6.48
N GLY A 161 2.95 -10.42 -6.85
CA GLY A 161 1.59 -10.06 -6.50
C GLY A 161 0.93 -9.20 -7.57
N LEU A 162 -0.28 -8.71 -7.28
CA LEU A 162 -1.01 -7.83 -8.18
C LEU A 162 -1.50 -6.58 -7.44
N SER A 163 -1.37 -5.43 -8.08
CA SER A 163 -2.12 -4.25 -7.68
C SER A 163 -3.47 -4.21 -8.40
N ALA A 164 -4.57 -4.30 -7.66
CA ALA A 164 -5.91 -4.41 -8.23
C ALA A 164 -6.78 -3.20 -7.81
N HIS A 165 -7.17 -2.36 -8.77
CA HIS A 165 -8.35 -1.51 -8.58
C HIS A 165 -9.61 -2.22 -9.09
N MET A 166 -9.50 -3.02 -10.18
CA MET A 166 -10.54 -3.96 -10.61
C MET A 166 -10.55 -5.22 -9.73
N PRO A 167 -11.64 -5.50 -8.98
CA PRO A 167 -11.71 -6.66 -8.09
C PRO A 167 -11.63 -8.02 -8.81
N GLU A 168 -11.90 -8.06 -10.12
CA GLU A 168 -11.73 -9.26 -10.94
C GLU A 168 -10.30 -9.81 -10.94
N LEU A 169 -9.26 -8.99 -10.71
CA LEU A 169 -7.89 -9.49 -10.63
C LEU A 169 -7.74 -10.51 -9.50
N VAL A 170 -8.37 -10.27 -8.35
CA VAL A 170 -8.35 -11.19 -7.20
C VAL A 170 -9.12 -12.46 -7.56
N LEU A 171 -10.36 -12.30 -8.04
CA LEU A 171 -11.25 -13.42 -8.38
C LEU A 171 -10.65 -14.34 -9.44
N TYR A 172 -10.13 -13.78 -10.52
CA TYR A 172 -9.57 -14.56 -11.63
C TYR A 172 -8.23 -15.17 -11.24
N SER A 173 -7.41 -14.50 -10.43
CA SER A 173 -6.18 -15.11 -9.92
C SER A 173 -6.46 -16.33 -9.06
N ASP A 174 -7.39 -16.22 -8.12
CA ASP A 174 -7.74 -17.32 -7.24
C ASP A 174 -8.43 -18.48 -7.98
N ALA A 175 -9.30 -18.17 -8.95
CA ALA A 175 -10.02 -19.19 -9.73
C ALA A 175 -9.13 -19.95 -10.70
N ASN A 176 -8.11 -19.30 -11.27
CA ASN A 176 -7.16 -19.90 -12.23
C ASN A 176 -5.85 -20.35 -11.58
N GLU A 177 -5.73 -20.20 -10.25
CA GLU A 177 -4.56 -20.61 -9.46
C GLU A 177 -3.24 -20.01 -9.96
N TYR A 178 -3.28 -18.74 -10.39
CA TYR A 178 -2.06 -18.02 -10.76
C TYR A 178 -1.11 -17.91 -9.56
N ASP A 179 0.20 -17.87 -9.84
CA ASP A 179 1.24 -17.69 -8.83
C ASP A 179 1.28 -16.24 -8.30
N VAL A 180 0.19 -15.82 -7.67
CA VAL A 180 0.04 -14.56 -6.97
C VAL A 180 0.05 -14.86 -5.48
N GLN A 181 0.88 -14.15 -4.73
CA GLN A 181 1.05 -14.43 -3.29
C GLN A 181 0.39 -13.39 -2.38
N THR A 182 0.01 -12.25 -2.93
CA THR A 182 -0.71 -11.18 -2.23
C THR A 182 -1.36 -10.24 -3.25
N TYR A 183 -2.39 -9.52 -2.82
CA TYR A 183 -3.12 -8.54 -3.62
C TYR A 183 -3.06 -7.17 -2.98
N ILE A 184 -2.99 -6.09 -3.76
CA ILE A 184 -3.47 -4.77 -3.31
C ILE A 184 -4.91 -4.62 -3.77
N GLN A 185 -5.81 -4.19 -2.88
CA GLN A 185 -7.20 -3.90 -3.22
C GLN A 185 -7.64 -2.57 -2.59
N ILE A 186 -8.36 -1.73 -3.32
CA ILE A 186 -8.98 -0.54 -2.73
C ILE A 186 -10.11 -0.96 -1.79
N PHE A 187 -10.06 -0.51 -0.53
CA PHE A 187 -11.13 -0.77 0.44
C PHE A 187 -11.26 0.38 1.45
N ASN A 188 -12.40 1.07 1.44
CA ASN A 188 -12.67 2.18 2.36
C ASN A 188 -14.18 2.36 2.58
N CYS A 189 -14.54 2.99 3.71
CA CYS A 189 -15.92 3.19 4.14
C CYS A 189 -16.72 4.19 3.29
N MET A 190 -16.11 4.82 2.29
CA MET A 190 -16.76 5.80 1.42
C MET A 190 -16.98 5.30 -0.01
N GLY A 191 -16.54 4.07 -0.34
CA GLY A 191 -16.56 3.56 -1.72
C GLY A 191 -15.63 4.32 -2.68
N PHE A 192 -14.73 5.16 -2.14
CA PHE A 192 -13.91 6.05 -2.96
C PHE A 192 -12.96 5.25 -3.85
N LEU A 193 -13.07 5.47 -5.17
CA LEU A 193 -12.34 4.78 -6.24
C LEU A 193 -12.55 3.26 -6.29
N MET A 194 -13.54 2.72 -5.59
CA MET A 194 -13.96 1.33 -5.73
C MET A 194 -14.89 1.22 -6.94
N GLN A 195 -14.73 0.16 -7.74
CA GLN A 195 -15.55 -0.01 -8.95
C GLN A 195 -16.91 -0.67 -8.69
N ILE A 196 -17.05 -1.29 -7.53
CA ILE A 196 -18.27 -1.96 -7.06
C ILE A 196 -18.50 -1.59 -5.59
N GLU A 197 -19.63 -2.01 -5.04
CA GLU A 197 -20.06 -1.66 -3.68
C GLU A 197 -19.05 -2.14 -2.62
N ILE A 198 -19.06 -1.45 -1.47
CA ILE A 198 -18.16 -1.75 -0.35
C ILE A 198 -18.34 -3.20 0.10
N GLU A 199 -19.57 -3.66 0.19
CA GLU A 199 -19.97 -5.02 0.58
C GLU A 199 -19.49 -6.07 -0.43
N SER A 200 -19.49 -5.73 -1.72
CA SER A 200 -19.03 -6.61 -2.79
C SER A 200 -17.51 -6.78 -2.71
N VAL A 201 -16.75 -5.70 -2.55
CA VAL A 201 -15.29 -5.78 -2.34
C VAL A 201 -14.95 -6.47 -1.02
N TYR A 202 -15.69 -6.20 0.05
CA TYR A 202 -15.53 -6.90 1.33
C TYR A 202 -15.65 -8.42 1.16
N LYS A 203 -16.69 -8.90 0.47
CA LYS A 203 -16.85 -10.33 0.18
C LYS A 203 -15.67 -10.90 -0.61
N ILE A 204 -15.12 -10.14 -1.56
CA ILE A 204 -13.94 -10.57 -2.33
C ILE A 204 -12.74 -10.72 -1.41
N ILE A 205 -12.46 -9.72 -0.56
CA ILE A 205 -11.35 -9.78 0.40
C ILE A 205 -11.52 -10.98 1.34
N MET A 206 -12.71 -11.18 1.90
CA MET A 206 -12.96 -12.28 2.84
C MET A 206 -12.72 -13.66 2.23
N ASN A 207 -13.02 -13.82 0.94
CA ASN A 207 -12.86 -15.08 0.22
C ASN A 207 -11.54 -15.22 -0.55
N ALA A 208 -10.67 -14.20 -0.53
CA ALA A 208 -9.40 -14.23 -1.24
C ALA A 208 -8.51 -15.37 -0.68
N LYS A 209 -7.92 -16.19 -1.56
CA LYS A 209 -7.05 -17.32 -1.14
C LYS A 209 -5.71 -16.85 -0.54
N LYS A 210 -5.37 -15.58 -0.72
CA LYS A 210 -4.12 -14.95 -0.27
C LYS A 210 -4.41 -13.71 0.59
N PRO A 211 -3.44 -13.28 1.43
CA PRO A 211 -3.53 -12.00 2.13
C PRO A 211 -3.75 -10.83 1.17
N VAL A 212 -4.48 -9.81 1.65
CA VAL A 212 -4.75 -8.57 0.92
C VAL A 212 -4.13 -7.39 1.67
N MET A 213 -3.43 -6.53 0.93
CA MET A 213 -2.91 -5.24 1.36
C MET A 213 -3.89 -4.16 0.90
N THR A 214 -4.79 -3.71 1.77
CA THR A 214 -5.77 -2.70 1.36
C THR A 214 -5.14 -1.32 1.25
N ILE A 215 -5.61 -0.53 0.28
CA ILE A 215 -5.17 0.87 0.10
C ILE A 215 -6.35 1.83 0.22
N LYS A 216 -6.01 3.10 0.46
CA LYS A 216 -6.94 4.24 0.50
C LYS A 216 -7.96 4.14 1.65
N ALA A 217 -7.57 3.58 2.80
CA ALA A 217 -8.44 3.42 3.97
C ALA A 217 -9.18 4.72 4.38
N MET A 218 -8.53 5.87 4.23
CA MET A 218 -9.08 7.21 4.54
C MET A 218 -9.70 7.92 3.32
N ALA A 219 -9.96 7.22 2.23
CA ALA A 219 -10.49 7.78 0.98
C ALA A 219 -9.70 9.01 0.47
N ALA A 220 -8.37 8.93 0.57
CA ALA A 220 -7.44 10.02 0.29
C ALA A 220 -7.80 11.32 1.04
N GLY A 221 -7.95 11.22 2.36
CA GLY A 221 -8.20 12.35 3.26
C GLY A 221 -9.66 12.81 3.34
N ARG A 222 -10.60 12.13 2.65
CA ARG A 222 -12.03 12.48 2.69
C ARG A 222 -12.72 12.05 3.99
N CYS A 223 -12.12 11.12 4.73
CA CYS A 223 -12.52 10.79 6.08
C CYS A 223 -11.29 10.74 7.01
N THR A 224 -11.53 10.84 8.31
CA THR A 224 -10.47 10.92 9.32
C THR A 224 -9.83 9.55 9.55
N PRO A 225 -8.60 9.50 10.08
CA PRO A 225 -7.95 8.24 10.45
C PRO A 225 -8.81 7.38 11.37
N PHE A 226 -9.43 8.00 12.39
CA PHE A 226 -10.38 7.32 13.29
C PHE A 226 -11.49 6.56 12.55
N VAL A 227 -12.04 7.12 11.47
CA VAL A 227 -13.13 6.48 10.72
C VAL A 227 -12.56 5.41 9.79
N GLY A 228 -11.59 5.79 8.94
CA GLY A 228 -11.07 4.92 7.88
C GLY A 228 -10.29 3.71 8.38
N LEU A 229 -9.41 3.91 9.37
CA LEU A 229 -8.56 2.84 9.93
C LEU A 229 -9.38 1.93 10.84
N THR A 230 -10.26 2.47 11.68
CA THR A 230 -11.16 1.65 12.51
C THR A 230 -12.07 0.80 11.64
N PHE A 231 -12.67 1.36 10.58
CA PHE A 231 -13.46 0.59 9.63
C PHE A 231 -12.66 -0.58 9.05
N ASN A 232 -11.47 -0.31 8.50
CA ASN A 232 -10.63 -1.36 7.90
C ASN A 232 -10.27 -2.45 8.91
N PHE A 233 -9.66 -2.10 10.04
CA PHE A 233 -9.21 -3.09 11.02
C PHE A 233 -10.36 -3.79 11.77
N SER A 234 -11.58 -3.25 11.75
CA SER A 234 -12.75 -3.92 12.34
C SER A 234 -13.32 -5.07 11.51
N VAL A 235 -13.08 -5.07 10.18
CA VAL A 235 -13.70 -6.06 9.27
C VAL A 235 -12.68 -6.89 8.49
N LEU A 236 -11.45 -6.41 8.30
CA LEU A 236 -10.39 -7.16 7.61
C LEU A 236 -9.97 -8.39 8.41
N ARG A 237 -9.51 -9.42 7.69
CA ARG A 237 -9.03 -10.66 8.31
C ARG A 237 -7.71 -10.40 9.03
N ASP A 238 -7.36 -11.25 9.98
CA ASP A 238 -6.09 -11.14 10.72
C ASP A 238 -4.85 -11.23 9.83
N CYS A 239 -4.98 -11.88 8.67
CA CYS A 239 -3.90 -11.99 7.70
C CYS A 239 -3.75 -10.76 6.79
N ASP A 240 -4.75 -9.87 6.74
CA ASP A 240 -4.76 -8.71 5.85
C ASP A 240 -4.06 -7.50 6.49
N MET A 241 -3.59 -6.59 5.63
CA MET A 241 -2.82 -5.40 5.97
C MET A 241 -3.48 -4.13 5.43
N VAL A 242 -3.16 -2.98 6.02
CA VAL A 242 -3.57 -1.65 5.54
C VAL A 242 -2.35 -0.83 5.15
N VAL A 243 -2.34 -0.29 3.94
CA VAL A 243 -1.31 0.62 3.45
C VAL A 243 -1.75 2.05 3.73
N CYS A 244 -1.01 2.73 4.60
CA CYS A 244 -1.35 4.05 5.11
C CYS A 244 -0.32 5.09 4.64
N GLY A 245 -0.80 6.11 3.95
CA GLY A 245 0.02 7.28 3.62
C GLY A 245 -0.41 8.46 4.48
N CYS A 246 0.56 9.20 4.98
CA CYS A 246 0.41 10.38 5.82
C CYS A 246 1.40 11.46 5.35
N LEU A 247 1.14 12.72 5.66
CA LEU A 247 1.96 13.85 5.23
C LEU A 247 3.22 14.02 6.07
N ASN A 248 3.14 13.78 7.38
CA ASN A 248 4.24 14.05 8.30
C ASN A 248 4.33 13.02 9.44
N ALA A 249 5.33 13.18 10.30
CA ALA A 249 5.58 12.26 11.41
C ALA A 249 4.48 12.29 12.48
N ASP A 250 3.87 13.45 12.74
CA ASP A 250 2.79 13.57 13.73
C ASP A 250 1.53 12.86 13.25
N GLU A 251 1.18 13.00 11.96
CA GLU A 251 0.10 12.23 11.33
C GLU A 251 0.42 10.73 11.33
N ALA A 252 1.69 10.33 11.12
CA ALA A 252 2.09 8.93 11.21
C ALA A 252 1.84 8.36 12.62
N GLU A 253 2.25 9.06 13.69
CA GLU A 253 1.98 8.61 15.07
C GLU A 253 0.47 8.53 15.36
N GLU A 254 -0.30 9.52 14.91
CA GLU A 254 -1.75 9.53 15.09
C GLU A 254 -2.43 8.36 14.36
N ASP A 255 -2.09 8.14 13.09
CA ASP A 255 -2.60 7.02 12.28
C ASP A 255 -2.24 5.67 12.90
N ILE A 256 -0.99 5.51 13.36
CA ILE A 256 -0.51 4.29 14.01
C ILE A 256 -1.30 4.02 15.30
N GLU A 257 -1.55 5.04 16.11
CA GLU A 257 -2.31 4.89 17.35
C GLU A 257 -3.78 4.52 17.08
N PHE A 258 -4.44 5.15 16.11
CA PHE A 258 -5.79 4.76 15.71
C PHE A 258 -5.85 3.31 15.19
N ALA A 259 -4.89 2.92 14.35
CA ALA A 259 -4.80 1.56 13.84
C ALA A 259 -4.58 0.54 14.97
N ARG A 260 -3.66 0.84 15.90
CA ARG A 260 -3.36 -0.01 17.06
C ARG A 260 -4.58 -0.16 17.96
N ALA A 261 -5.23 0.94 18.30
CA ALA A 261 -6.42 0.95 19.14
C ALA A 261 -7.57 0.14 18.52
N ALA A 262 -7.75 0.23 17.19
CA ALA A 262 -8.74 -0.56 16.46
C ALA A 262 -8.46 -2.06 16.52
N ILE A 263 -7.21 -2.48 16.32
CA ILE A 263 -6.80 -3.91 16.43
C ILE A 263 -6.93 -4.42 17.87
N GLU A 264 -6.59 -3.59 18.86
CA GLU A 264 -6.63 -3.94 20.28
C GLU A 264 -8.03 -3.78 20.90
N HIS A 265 -9.03 -3.36 20.12
CA HIS A 265 -10.40 -3.08 20.56
C HIS A 265 -10.47 -2.16 21.79
N ARG A 266 -9.68 -1.08 21.79
CA ARG A 266 -9.64 -0.08 22.86
C ARG A 266 -9.85 1.34 22.33
N PRO A 267 -10.19 2.31 23.20
CA PRO A 267 -10.13 3.72 22.83
C PRO A 267 -8.71 4.15 22.42
N PRO A 268 -8.57 5.01 21.39
CA PRO A 268 -7.28 5.59 21.01
C PRO A 268 -6.84 6.66 22.01
N VAL A 269 -5.53 6.73 22.27
CA VAL A 269 -4.89 7.72 23.13
C VAL A 269 -4.27 8.80 22.24
N VAL A 270 -5.11 9.74 21.81
CA VAL A 270 -4.74 10.84 20.92
C VAL A 270 -5.01 12.19 21.58
N GLN A 271 -4.34 13.24 21.11
CA GLN A 271 -4.64 14.59 21.57
C GLN A 271 -5.98 15.06 21.00
N GLY A 272 -6.75 15.80 21.80
CA GLY A 272 -7.98 16.43 21.34
C GLY A 272 -7.70 17.49 20.28
N ARG A 273 -8.61 17.64 19.32
CA ARG A 273 -8.51 18.66 18.27
C ARG A 273 -8.46 20.06 18.87
N SER A 274 -7.61 20.91 18.30
CA SER A 274 -7.65 22.34 18.59
C SER A 274 -8.94 22.95 18.05
N SER A 275 -9.61 23.74 18.88
CA SER A 275 -10.79 24.53 18.53
C SER A 275 -10.61 25.93 19.11
N PRO A 276 -10.97 27.01 18.39
CA PRO A 276 -11.03 28.37 18.96
C PRO A 276 -11.90 28.46 20.21
N ASN A 277 -12.86 27.53 20.38
CA ASN A 277 -13.66 27.37 21.59
C ASN A 277 -13.50 25.95 22.12
N LYS A 278 -12.54 25.73 23.03
CA LYS A 278 -12.36 24.43 23.70
C LYS A 278 -13.51 24.21 24.68
N THR A 279 -14.37 23.25 24.37
CA THR A 279 -15.50 22.89 25.25
C THR A 279 -15.00 21.91 26.30
N GLU A 280 -15.06 22.28 27.59
CA GLU A 280 -14.51 21.47 28.71
C GLU A 280 -15.22 20.12 28.94
N ILE A 281 -16.37 19.90 28.29
CA ILE A 281 -17.24 18.73 28.49
C ILE A 281 -16.74 17.50 27.70
N ILE A 282 -16.02 17.71 26.58
CA ILE A 282 -15.47 16.62 25.77
C ILE A 282 -14.03 16.38 26.27
N LYS A 283 -13.82 15.29 27.01
CA LYS A 283 -12.53 14.87 27.57
C LYS A 283 -11.97 13.68 26.82
#